data_AF-A0A4Q2ZIR4-F1
#
_entry.id   AF-A0A4Q2ZIR4-F1
#
_cell.length_a   1.000
_cell.length_b   1.000
_cell.length_c   1.000
_cell.angle_alpha   90.00
_cell.angle_beta   90.00
_cell.angle_gamma   90.00
#
_symmetry.space_group_name_H-M   'P 1'
#
loop_
_entity.id
_entity.type
_entity.pdbx_description
1 polymer ?
#
loop_
_entity_poly.entity_id
_entity_poly.type
_entity_poly.pdbx_seq_one_letter_code
_entity_poly.pdbx_strand_id
1 'polypeptide(L)'
;KRAAALTEVLQIMTEGRMQSGNRPAASGVDAARAVAALGIDRGIIGFQRYAVLRGRVGGENYNTAASLGLHRVQSRREVDLLRALDRWLAIFRSSCFEKESEDDRTKGAARFTSALRRIERAIFDYCRYGGARFFQGILLALGAAEQAIASAPGFREKAKGLRPLAALSADWVEAADDSTREFELALAVAGIRDRTYRIGPLRTNLEPVAVERERTIWAEKNRAVVWNSADLSTNFSAVLSRRVMDAQHAGDDSHPLFSRHRVSLDTVATYLARELDDERIAELTWGLILCDTKEAEPANAGNRASRDDMPLELPLPRAWPLLKLLFLDLPKNRPPSSPVSPELFEKLCHIRPDPAILAQLRAGDVPSACRIAVRRLRAAGLQPLPTARSGERSHDDAWDDTRCNHATAWRIAAALLFPLRGRDISKLCTMVLRPLQLNNP
;
A
#
# COMPACT_ATOMS: atom_id res chain seq x y z
N LYS A 1 -27.75 -16.25 -37.44
CA LYS A 1 -28.17 -16.53 -36.05
C LYS A 1 -29.65 -16.94 -36.08
N ARG A 2 -30.02 -18.11 -35.55
CA ARG A 2 -31.42 -18.56 -35.42
C ARG A 2 -32.05 -17.92 -34.18
N ALA A 3 -33.34 -17.57 -34.24
CA ALA A 3 -34.08 -17.18 -33.04
C ALA A 3 -34.20 -18.38 -32.07
N ALA A 4 -34.15 -18.14 -30.76
CA ALA A 4 -34.31 -19.18 -29.76
C ALA A 4 -35.77 -19.68 -29.73
N ALA A 5 -35.96 -20.99 -29.63
CA ALA A 5 -37.28 -21.59 -29.47
C ALA A 5 -37.80 -21.35 -28.03
N LEU A 6 -39.13 -21.30 -27.86
CA LEU A 6 -39.74 -21.09 -26.54
C LEU A 6 -39.29 -22.13 -25.51
N THR A 7 -39.11 -23.39 -25.92
CA THR A 7 -38.62 -24.47 -25.06
C THR A 7 -37.19 -24.22 -24.58
N GLU A 8 -36.30 -23.71 -25.45
CA GLU A 8 -34.92 -23.34 -25.10
C GLU A 8 -34.92 -22.17 -24.09
N VAL A 9 -35.79 -21.17 -24.29
CA VAL A 9 -35.93 -20.04 -23.37
C VAL A 9 -36.47 -20.51 -22.01
N LEU A 10 -37.50 -21.35 -21.99
CA LEU A 10 -38.06 -21.88 -20.75
C LEU A 10 -37.05 -22.74 -20.00
N GLN A 11 -36.27 -23.56 -20.72
CA GLN A 11 -35.21 -24.38 -20.11
C GLN A 11 -34.10 -23.52 -19.48
N ILE A 12 -33.69 -22.45 -20.15
CA ILE A 12 -32.74 -21.47 -19.58
C ILE A 12 -33.33 -20.81 -18.33
N MET A 13 -34.63 -20.48 -18.33
CA MET A 13 -35.29 -19.84 -17.18
C MET A 13 -35.48 -20.80 -16.00
N THR A 14 -35.72 -22.10 -16.22
CA THR A 14 -35.85 -23.09 -15.14
C THR A 14 -34.51 -23.51 -14.55
N GLU A 15 -33.45 -23.57 -15.37
CA GLU A 15 -32.08 -23.88 -14.92
C GLU A 15 -31.36 -22.64 -14.37
N GLY A 16 -31.81 -21.44 -14.74
CA GLY A 16 -31.17 -20.18 -14.43
C GLY A 16 -31.15 -19.88 -12.93
N ARG A 17 -30.00 -20.12 -12.29
CA ARG A 17 -29.76 -19.72 -10.90
C ARG A 17 -28.68 -18.65 -10.86
N MET A 18 -29.00 -17.49 -10.29
CA MET A 18 -28.01 -16.45 -10.02
C MET A 18 -27.38 -16.70 -8.65
N GLN A 19 -26.14 -17.20 -8.65
CA GLN A 19 -25.42 -17.58 -7.43
C GLN A 19 -24.09 -16.83 -7.34
N SER A 20 -23.75 -16.38 -6.13
CA SER A 20 -22.46 -15.78 -5.81
C SER A 20 -21.72 -16.72 -4.87
N GLY A 21 -20.80 -17.52 -5.41
CA GLY A 21 -20.20 -18.63 -4.68
C GLY A 21 -21.23 -19.73 -4.39
N ASN A 22 -21.34 -20.17 -3.14
CA ASN A 22 -22.23 -21.27 -2.74
C ASN A 22 -23.64 -20.81 -2.30
N ARG A 23 -23.98 -19.53 -2.48
CA ARG A 23 -25.27 -18.97 -2.05
C ARG A 23 -26.00 -18.27 -3.19
N PRO A 24 -27.35 -18.21 -3.16
CA PRO A 24 -28.10 -17.39 -4.09
C PRO A 24 -27.74 -15.90 -3.93
N ALA A 25 -27.78 -15.16 -5.04
CA ALA A 25 -27.55 -13.71 -5.00
C ALA A 25 -28.68 -13.01 -4.24
N ALA A 26 -28.33 -12.24 -3.20
CA ALA A 26 -29.29 -11.55 -2.34
C ALA A 26 -29.26 -10.03 -2.53
N SER A 27 -28.28 -9.51 -3.27
CA SER A 27 -28.08 -8.09 -3.51
C SER A 27 -27.67 -7.82 -4.97
N GLY A 28 -27.76 -6.56 -5.39
CA GLY A 28 -27.29 -6.15 -6.72
C GLY A 28 -25.78 -6.37 -6.93
N VAL A 29 -24.99 -6.34 -5.85
CA VAL A 29 -23.55 -6.65 -5.88
C VAL A 29 -23.33 -8.15 -6.07
N ASP A 30 -24.09 -9.00 -5.37
CA ASP A 30 -24.03 -10.45 -5.56
C ASP A 30 -24.44 -10.84 -6.98
N ALA A 31 -25.46 -10.17 -7.53
CA ALA A 31 -25.88 -10.35 -8.91
C ALA A 31 -24.77 -9.96 -9.89
N ALA A 32 -24.12 -8.81 -9.68
CA ALA A 32 -23.00 -8.38 -10.53
C ALA A 32 -21.80 -9.34 -10.46
N ARG A 33 -21.48 -9.84 -9.26
CA ARG A 33 -20.44 -10.87 -9.07
C ARG A 33 -20.81 -12.18 -9.75
N ALA A 34 -22.05 -12.64 -9.61
CA ALA A 34 -22.54 -13.83 -10.29
C ALA A 34 -22.41 -13.71 -11.81
N VAL A 35 -22.85 -12.58 -12.38
CA VAL A 35 -22.76 -12.29 -13.82
C VAL A 35 -21.30 -12.23 -14.31
N ALA A 36 -20.38 -11.70 -13.51
CA ALA A 36 -18.97 -11.61 -13.86
C ALA A 36 -18.19 -12.93 -13.64
N ALA A 37 -18.65 -13.79 -12.72
CA ALA A 37 -18.04 -15.09 -12.42
C ALA A 37 -18.50 -16.20 -13.36
N LEU A 38 -19.80 -16.29 -13.68
CA LEU A 38 -20.40 -17.38 -14.45
C LEU A 38 -19.92 -17.48 -15.91
N GLY A 39 -19.27 -16.44 -16.44
CA GLY A 39 -18.80 -16.44 -17.82
C GLY A 39 -19.91 -16.74 -18.83
N ILE A 40 -19.56 -17.02 -20.06
CA ILE A 40 -20.48 -17.17 -21.21
C ILE A 40 -21.18 -18.55 -21.17
N ASP A 41 -21.41 -19.12 -19.98
CA ASP A 41 -22.16 -20.35 -19.87
C ASP A 41 -23.59 -20.12 -20.40
N ARG A 42 -24.00 -20.98 -21.34
CA ARG A 42 -25.28 -20.94 -22.04
C ARG A 42 -25.50 -19.77 -23.02
N GLY A 43 -24.45 -19.08 -23.47
CA GLY A 43 -24.56 -18.09 -24.55
C GLY A 43 -25.29 -16.79 -24.17
N ILE A 44 -25.47 -16.53 -22.87
CA ILE A 44 -26.03 -15.28 -22.35
C ILE A 44 -24.98 -14.17 -22.53
N ILE A 45 -25.33 -13.12 -23.27
CA ILE A 45 -24.42 -12.01 -23.57
C ILE A 45 -24.56 -10.82 -22.60
N GLY A 46 -25.65 -10.77 -21.82
CA GLY A 46 -25.88 -9.68 -20.87
C GLY A 46 -27.20 -9.80 -20.11
N PHE A 47 -27.27 -9.06 -19.01
CA PHE A 47 -28.43 -8.92 -18.13
C PHE A 47 -28.88 -7.47 -18.11
N GLN A 48 -30.16 -7.22 -18.36
CA GLN A 48 -30.75 -5.88 -18.22
C GLN A 48 -31.19 -5.67 -16.78
N ARG A 49 -30.66 -4.63 -16.12
CA ARG A 49 -31.05 -4.28 -14.75
C ARG A 49 -32.23 -3.32 -14.78
N TYR A 50 -33.27 -3.64 -14.02
CA TYR A 50 -34.42 -2.77 -13.80
C TYR A 50 -34.57 -2.47 -12.29
N ALA A 51 -34.89 -1.22 -11.95
CA ALA A 51 -35.40 -0.86 -10.63
C ALA A 51 -36.91 -0.75 -10.71
N VAL A 52 -37.60 -1.49 -9.84
CA VAL A 52 -39.04 -1.39 -9.67
C VAL A 52 -39.29 -0.53 -8.44
N LEU A 53 -39.87 0.65 -8.63
CA LEU A 53 -40.16 1.62 -7.58
C LEU A 53 -41.67 1.75 -7.42
N ARG A 54 -42.14 1.72 -6.18
CA ARG A 54 -43.56 1.96 -5.88
C ARG A 54 -43.86 3.45 -5.91
N GLY A 55 -44.98 3.84 -6.51
CA GLY A 55 -45.62 5.13 -6.20
C GLY A 55 -45.15 6.38 -6.96
N ARG A 56 -44.30 6.29 -8.00
CA ARG A 56 -43.84 7.50 -8.72
C ARG A 56 -44.76 7.95 -9.86
N VAL A 57 -45.27 7.05 -10.67
CA VAL A 57 -46.19 7.36 -11.78
C VAL A 57 -47.46 6.55 -11.60
N GLY A 58 -48.61 7.21 -11.41
CA GLY A 58 -49.93 6.58 -11.23
C GLY A 58 -50.42 6.43 -9.77
N GLY A 59 -49.61 6.78 -8.76
CA GLY A 59 -49.97 6.67 -7.33
C GLY A 59 -49.45 5.39 -6.65
N GLU A 60 -49.73 5.23 -5.35
CA GLU A 60 -49.14 4.18 -4.48
C GLU A 60 -49.47 2.72 -4.88
N ASN A 61 -50.44 2.53 -5.77
CA ASN A 61 -50.88 1.22 -6.26
C ASN A 61 -50.12 0.74 -7.50
N TYR A 62 -49.22 1.57 -8.05
CA TYR A 62 -48.51 1.25 -9.28
C TYR A 62 -47.00 1.17 -9.05
N ASN A 63 -46.39 0.21 -9.75
CA ASN A 63 -44.95 0.02 -9.79
C ASN A 63 -44.41 0.61 -11.09
N THR A 64 -43.48 1.55 -10.98
CA THR A 64 -42.76 2.10 -12.12
C THR A 64 -41.44 1.36 -12.26
N ALA A 65 -41.19 0.77 -13.43
CA ALA A 65 -39.90 0.17 -13.75
C ALA A 65 -39.00 1.21 -14.44
N ALA A 66 -37.79 1.41 -13.92
CA ALA A 66 -36.75 2.21 -14.54
C ALA A 66 -35.61 1.30 -14.99
N SER A 67 -35.22 1.42 -16.26
CA SER A 67 -34.04 0.75 -16.79
C SER A 67 -32.78 1.34 -16.15
N LEU A 68 -31.99 0.51 -15.49
CA LEU A 68 -30.71 0.89 -14.86
C LEU A 68 -29.48 0.53 -15.72
N GLY A 69 -29.71 -0.03 -16.90
CA GLY A 69 -28.68 -0.34 -17.89
C GLY A 69 -28.40 -1.82 -18.09
N LEU A 70 -27.65 -2.10 -19.15
CA LEU A 70 -27.23 -3.43 -19.56
C LEU A 70 -25.89 -3.80 -18.91
N HIS A 71 -25.85 -4.96 -18.27
CA HIS A 71 -24.65 -5.59 -17.74
C HIS A 71 -24.21 -6.70 -18.69
N ARG A 72 -23.12 -6.48 -19.45
CA ARG A 72 -22.60 -7.51 -20.35
C ARG A 72 -21.95 -8.63 -19.54
N VAL A 73 -22.20 -9.87 -19.95
CA VAL A 73 -21.53 -11.04 -19.40
C VAL A 73 -20.10 -11.04 -19.90
N GLN A 74 -19.15 -10.93 -18.97
CA GLN A 74 -17.72 -11.05 -19.24
C GLN A 74 -17.12 -11.87 -18.11
N SER A 75 -16.52 -13.02 -18.43
CA SER A 75 -15.83 -13.83 -17.43
C SER A 75 -14.62 -13.08 -16.91
N ARG A 76 -14.53 -12.95 -15.58
CA ARG A 76 -13.41 -12.32 -14.88
C ARG A 76 -12.95 -13.22 -13.76
N ARG A 77 -11.71 -13.72 -13.88
CA ARG A 77 -11.17 -14.72 -12.94
C ARG A 77 -10.98 -14.13 -11.54
N GLU A 78 -10.62 -12.86 -11.46
CA GLU A 78 -10.31 -12.16 -10.23
C GLU A 78 -11.57 -11.86 -9.39
N VAL A 79 -12.78 -12.07 -9.93
CA VAL A 79 -14.03 -11.95 -9.14
C VAL A 79 -14.08 -13.02 -8.05
N ASP A 80 -13.44 -14.17 -8.25
CA ASP A 80 -13.36 -15.21 -7.23
C ASP A 80 -12.55 -14.78 -6.00
N LEU A 81 -11.60 -13.86 -6.16
CA LEU A 81 -10.85 -13.27 -5.03
C LEU A 81 -11.79 -12.59 -4.02
N LEU A 82 -12.88 -12.00 -4.50
CA LEU A 82 -13.86 -11.29 -3.66
C LEU A 82 -14.58 -12.23 -2.68
N ARG A 83 -14.52 -13.55 -2.87
CA ARG A 83 -15.07 -14.53 -1.90
C ARG A 83 -14.39 -14.42 -0.54
N ALA A 84 -13.12 -14.01 -0.50
CA ALA A 84 -12.38 -13.76 0.74
C ALA A 84 -13.07 -12.71 1.64
N LEU A 85 -13.84 -11.79 1.04
CA LEU A 85 -14.53 -10.73 1.76
C LEU A 85 -15.90 -11.14 2.32
N ASP A 86 -16.49 -12.25 1.87
CA ASP A 86 -17.92 -12.54 2.09
C ASP A 86 -18.30 -12.54 3.58
N ARG A 87 -17.48 -13.19 4.42
CA ARG A 87 -17.71 -13.23 5.87
C ARG A 87 -17.53 -11.85 6.52
N TRP A 88 -16.48 -11.14 6.16
CA TRP A 88 -16.18 -9.82 6.72
C TRP A 88 -17.27 -8.81 6.34
N LEU A 89 -17.69 -8.79 5.07
CA LEU A 89 -18.77 -7.92 4.58
C LEU A 89 -20.12 -8.26 5.20
N ALA A 90 -20.42 -9.55 5.45
CA ALA A 90 -21.65 -9.93 6.13
C ALA A 90 -21.72 -9.36 7.54
N ILE A 91 -20.64 -9.49 8.32
CA ILE A 91 -20.55 -8.94 9.68
C ILE A 91 -20.60 -7.42 9.63
N PHE A 92 -19.75 -6.79 8.81
CA PHE A 92 -19.69 -5.33 8.67
C PHE A 92 -21.05 -4.74 8.27
N ARG A 93 -21.74 -5.34 7.30
CA ARG A 93 -23.10 -4.95 6.89
C ARG A 93 -24.08 -5.07 8.05
N SER A 94 -24.10 -6.19 8.77
CA SER A 94 -25.01 -6.35 9.92
C SER A 94 -24.78 -5.28 11.00
N SER A 95 -23.52 -4.97 11.31
CA SER A 95 -23.17 -3.98 12.33
C SER A 95 -23.48 -2.54 11.91
N CYS A 96 -23.49 -2.23 10.61
CA CYS A 96 -23.90 -0.91 10.11
C CYS A 96 -25.39 -0.63 10.29
N PHE A 97 -26.25 -1.66 10.27
CA PHE A 97 -27.71 -1.52 10.28
C PHE A 97 -28.37 -1.99 11.58
N GLU A 98 -27.59 -2.44 12.56
CA GLU A 98 -28.09 -2.83 13.88
C GLU A 98 -28.67 -1.61 14.60
N LYS A 99 -29.97 -1.69 14.96
CA LYS A 99 -30.80 -0.60 15.48
C LYS A 99 -30.08 0.16 16.59
N GLU A 100 -29.84 1.44 16.35
CA GLU A 100 -29.32 2.39 17.35
C GLU A 100 -30.46 2.85 18.28
N SER A 101 -30.08 3.15 19.53
CA SER A 101 -30.85 4.03 20.40
C SER A 101 -31.03 5.40 19.72
N GLU A 102 -32.11 6.12 20.03
CA GLU A 102 -32.50 7.38 19.36
C GLU A 102 -31.40 8.46 19.36
N ASP A 103 -30.50 8.43 20.34
CA ASP A 103 -29.39 9.39 20.51
C ASP A 103 -28.15 9.12 19.60
N ASP A 104 -27.89 7.88 19.20
CA ASP A 104 -26.67 7.49 18.43
C ASP A 104 -26.82 7.71 16.92
N ARG A 105 -28.06 7.90 16.47
CA ARG A 105 -28.51 8.00 15.07
C ARG A 105 -27.85 9.12 14.27
N THR A 106 -27.23 10.09 14.96
CA THR A 106 -26.94 11.39 14.35
C THR A 106 -25.52 11.51 13.79
N LYS A 107 -24.52 10.70 14.22
CA LYS A 107 -23.12 10.91 13.76
C LYS A 107 -22.26 9.63 13.54
N GLY A 108 -22.57 8.50 14.17
CA GLY A 108 -21.74 7.29 14.15
C GLY A 108 -21.96 6.35 12.95
N ALA A 109 -23.21 5.99 12.64
CA ALA A 109 -23.55 5.00 11.61
C ALA A 109 -23.41 5.50 10.16
N ALA A 110 -23.57 6.80 9.92
CA ALA A 110 -23.57 7.36 8.56
C ALA A 110 -22.24 7.16 7.84
N ARG A 111 -21.11 7.28 8.56
CA ARG A 111 -19.77 7.05 8.00
C ARG A 111 -19.54 5.59 7.60
N PHE A 112 -19.96 4.63 8.43
CA PHE A 112 -19.79 3.20 8.16
C PHE A 112 -20.71 2.72 7.05
N THR A 113 -21.95 3.22 7.04
CA THR A 113 -22.89 2.98 5.94
C THR A 113 -22.36 3.54 4.62
N SER A 114 -21.73 4.72 4.65
CA SER A 114 -21.11 5.32 3.46
C SER A 114 -19.88 4.51 3.00
N ALA A 115 -19.06 4.03 3.93
CA ALA A 115 -17.92 3.15 3.63
C ALA A 115 -18.39 1.84 3.00
N LEU A 116 -19.42 1.20 3.55
CA LEU A 116 -20.04 -0.01 2.99
C LEU A 116 -20.54 0.24 1.56
N ARG A 117 -21.26 1.34 1.32
CA ARG A 117 -21.72 1.72 -0.03
C ARG A 117 -20.56 1.97 -0.99
N ARG A 118 -19.44 2.54 -0.53
CA ARG A 118 -18.22 2.75 -1.35
C ARG A 118 -17.62 1.40 -1.76
N ILE A 119 -17.54 0.43 -0.84
CA ILE A 119 -17.08 -0.93 -1.15
C ILE A 119 -18.01 -1.61 -2.16
N GLU A 120 -19.32 -1.59 -1.89
CA GLU A 120 -20.32 -2.20 -2.77
C GLU A 120 -20.29 -1.61 -4.18
N ARG A 121 -20.14 -0.29 -4.29
CA ARG A 121 -19.97 0.41 -5.57
C ARG A 121 -18.68 0.01 -6.26
N ALA A 122 -17.56 -0.05 -5.56
CA ALA A 122 -16.28 -0.45 -6.14
C ALA A 122 -16.31 -1.89 -6.67
N ILE A 123 -16.91 -2.82 -5.92
CA ILE A 123 -17.12 -4.20 -6.38
C ILE A 123 -17.99 -4.22 -7.63
N PHE A 124 -19.10 -3.46 -7.63
CA PHE A 124 -20.00 -3.39 -8.77
C PHE A 124 -19.32 -2.81 -10.01
N ASP A 125 -18.56 -1.72 -9.86
CA ASP A 125 -17.81 -1.10 -10.95
C ASP A 125 -16.73 -2.05 -11.47
N TYR A 126 -16.02 -2.79 -10.62
CA TYR A 126 -15.12 -3.86 -11.04
C TYR A 126 -15.86 -4.98 -11.78
N CYS A 127 -17.03 -5.40 -11.30
CA CYS A 127 -17.88 -6.41 -11.97
C CYS A 127 -18.52 -5.87 -13.26
N ARG A 128 -18.45 -4.56 -13.53
CA ARG A 128 -18.90 -3.98 -14.80
C ARG A 128 -17.75 -3.74 -15.79
N TYR A 129 -16.64 -3.17 -15.35
CA TYR A 129 -15.57 -2.70 -16.22
C TYR A 129 -14.33 -3.59 -16.21
N GLY A 130 -14.04 -4.27 -15.10
CA GLY A 130 -12.82 -5.07 -14.93
C GLY A 130 -11.54 -4.24 -14.91
N GLY A 131 -10.39 -4.91 -14.92
CA GLY A 131 -9.07 -4.28 -15.00
C GLY A 131 -8.53 -3.73 -13.67
N ALA A 132 -7.21 -3.53 -13.64
CA ALA A 132 -6.46 -3.23 -12.42
C ALA A 132 -6.94 -1.97 -11.70
N ARG A 133 -7.23 -0.88 -12.44
CA ARG A 133 -7.68 0.39 -11.84
C ARG A 133 -9.01 0.27 -11.09
N PHE A 134 -9.96 -0.50 -11.61
CA PHE A 134 -11.24 -0.74 -10.93
C PHE A 134 -11.07 -1.71 -9.76
N PHE A 135 -10.17 -2.68 -9.87
CA PHE A 135 -9.83 -3.59 -8.77
C PHE A 135 -9.14 -2.84 -7.62
N GLN A 136 -8.21 -1.92 -7.92
CA GLN A 136 -7.65 -0.99 -6.94
C GLN A 136 -8.75 -0.23 -6.22
N GLY A 137 -9.79 0.22 -6.93
CA GLY A 137 -10.95 0.89 -6.31
C GLY A 137 -11.58 0.09 -5.16
N ILE A 138 -11.54 -1.24 -5.22
CA ILE A 138 -11.97 -2.12 -4.14
C ILE A 138 -10.99 -2.02 -2.96
N LEU A 139 -9.69 -2.16 -3.20
CA LEU A 139 -8.66 -2.03 -2.16
C LEU A 139 -8.69 -0.65 -1.48
N LEU A 140 -8.87 0.42 -2.24
CA LEU A 140 -8.99 1.78 -1.69
C LEU A 140 -10.23 1.90 -0.79
N ALA A 141 -11.37 1.34 -1.22
CA ALA A 141 -12.60 1.36 -0.43
C ALA A 141 -12.48 0.52 0.85
N LEU A 142 -11.80 -0.63 0.80
CA LEU A 142 -11.51 -1.46 1.96
C LEU A 142 -10.55 -0.77 2.93
N GLY A 143 -9.45 -0.19 2.44
CA GLY A 143 -8.49 0.55 3.25
C GLY A 143 -9.14 1.73 3.98
N ALA A 144 -9.98 2.50 3.29
CA ALA A 144 -10.75 3.58 3.90
C ALA A 144 -11.75 3.09 4.97
N ALA A 145 -12.38 1.93 4.74
CA ALA A 145 -13.27 1.32 5.73
C ALA A 145 -12.50 0.84 6.97
N GLU A 146 -11.37 0.15 6.79
CA GLU A 146 -10.50 -0.29 7.88
C GLU A 146 -9.96 0.89 8.67
N GLN A 147 -9.48 1.96 8.02
CA GLN A 147 -9.08 3.20 8.68
C GLN A 147 -10.21 3.80 9.52
N ALA A 148 -11.43 3.84 8.99
CA ALA A 148 -12.59 4.34 9.72
C ALA A 148 -12.92 3.46 10.95
N ILE A 149 -12.83 2.14 10.82
CA ILE A 149 -13.06 1.18 11.92
C ILE A 149 -11.95 1.28 12.98
N ALA A 150 -10.69 1.39 12.56
CA ALA A 150 -9.52 1.55 13.43
C ALA A 150 -9.65 2.76 14.36
N SER A 151 -10.16 3.89 13.84
CA SER A 151 -10.41 5.12 14.60
C SER A 151 -11.60 5.05 15.56
N ALA A 152 -12.37 3.95 15.56
CA ALA A 152 -13.69 3.87 16.17
C ALA A 152 -13.79 2.70 17.18
N PRO A 153 -13.21 2.82 18.40
CA PRO A 153 -13.30 1.77 19.42
C PRO A 153 -14.75 1.34 19.73
N GLY A 154 -15.67 2.28 19.92
CA GLY A 154 -17.08 1.94 20.20
C GLY A 154 -17.77 1.16 19.08
N PHE A 155 -17.41 1.42 17.81
CA PHE A 155 -17.92 0.60 16.69
C PHE A 155 -17.31 -0.81 16.71
N ARG A 156 -16.02 -0.95 17.04
CA ARG A 156 -15.36 -2.26 17.16
C ARG A 156 -15.94 -3.10 18.29
N GLU A 157 -16.29 -2.50 19.42
CA GLU A 157 -16.96 -3.16 20.54
C GLU A 157 -18.38 -3.64 20.17
N LYS A 158 -19.14 -2.79 19.45
CA LYS A 158 -20.47 -3.14 18.93
C LYS A 158 -20.41 -4.25 17.89
N ALA A 159 -19.48 -4.15 16.93
CA ALA A 159 -19.33 -5.08 15.83
C ALA A 159 -18.67 -6.40 16.29
N LYS A 160 -19.37 -7.16 17.15
CA LYS A 160 -18.88 -8.40 17.73
C LYS A 160 -18.45 -9.38 16.64
N GLY A 161 -17.18 -9.76 16.67
CA GLY A 161 -16.59 -10.69 15.71
C GLY A 161 -16.04 -10.04 14.43
N LEU A 162 -16.18 -8.72 14.25
CA LEU A 162 -15.52 -7.99 13.17
C LEU A 162 -14.03 -7.81 13.48
N ARG A 163 -13.23 -8.75 12.97
CA ARG A 163 -11.77 -8.67 13.04
C ARG A 163 -11.24 -7.70 11.98
N PRO A 164 -10.02 -7.13 12.17
CA PRO A 164 -9.34 -6.40 11.11
C PRO A 164 -9.29 -7.26 9.85
N LEU A 165 -9.59 -6.68 8.69
CA LEU A 165 -9.47 -7.38 7.42
C LEU A 165 -8.00 -7.69 7.16
N ALA A 166 -7.63 -8.96 6.99
CA ALA A 166 -6.24 -9.36 6.85
C ALA A 166 -6.09 -10.56 5.94
N ALA A 167 -4.86 -10.74 5.44
CA ALA A 167 -4.45 -11.89 4.62
C ALA A 167 -5.27 -12.05 3.33
N LEU A 168 -5.59 -10.94 2.64
CA LEU A 168 -6.00 -11.03 1.24
C LEU A 168 -4.83 -11.61 0.44
N SER A 169 -5.04 -12.62 -0.40
CA SER A 169 -3.95 -13.33 -1.08
C SER A 169 -3.08 -12.42 -1.94
N ALA A 170 -1.88 -12.88 -2.27
CA ALA A 170 -0.99 -12.26 -3.24
C ALA A 170 -1.68 -11.88 -4.57
N ASP A 171 -2.63 -12.70 -5.02
CA ASP A 171 -3.41 -12.46 -6.24
C ASP A 171 -4.17 -11.13 -6.23
N TRP A 172 -4.52 -10.60 -5.05
CA TRP A 172 -5.12 -9.26 -4.94
C TRP A 172 -4.15 -8.16 -5.33
N VAL A 173 -2.86 -8.33 -5.02
CA VAL A 173 -1.81 -7.39 -5.41
C VAL A 173 -1.63 -7.45 -6.93
N GLU A 174 -1.59 -8.65 -7.51
CA GLU A 174 -1.46 -8.84 -8.95
C GLU A 174 -2.66 -8.28 -9.73
N ALA A 175 -3.88 -8.56 -9.25
CA ALA A 175 -5.11 -8.04 -9.85
C ALA A 175 -5.22 -6.50 -9.74
N ALA A 176 -4.53 -5.88 -8.78
CA ALA A 176 -4.52 -4.44 -8.56
C ALA A 176 -3.35 -3.71 -9.25
N ASP A 177 -2.34 -4.41 -9.78
CA ASP A 177 -1.15 -3.74 -10.34
C ASP A 177 -1.47 -3.07 -11.68
N ASP A 178 -1.57 -1.73 -11.66
CA ASP A 178 -1.73 -0.89 -12.85
C ASP A 178 -0.38 -0.40 -13.41
N SER A 179 0.74 -0.91 -12.89
CA SER A 179 2.11 -0.54 -13.25
C SER A 179 2.44 0.94 -13.07
N THR A 180 1.71 1.65 -12.22
CA THR A 180 2.00 3.05 -11.85
C THR A 180 3.10 3.15 -10.80
N ARG A 181 3.77 4.30 -10.76
CA ARG A 181 4.81 4.62 -9.76
C ARG A 181 4.21 4.73 -8.35
N GLU A 182 2.99 5.27 -8.24
CA GLU A 182 2.23 5.34 -6.99
C GLU A 182 1.94 3.95 -6.42
N PHE A 183 1.50 3.01 -7.27
CA PHE A 183 1.26 1.63 -6.86
C PHE A 183 2.54 0.92 -6.43
N GLU A 184 3.62 1.06 -7.21
CA GLU A 184 4.94 0.51 -6.85
C GLU A 184 5.39 0.98 -5.46
N LEU A 185 5.33 2.28 -5.20
CA LEU A 185 5.77 2.89 -3.95
C LEU A 185 4.89 2.44 -2.77
N ALA A 186 3.57 2.50 -2.93
CA ALA A 186 2.62 2.08 -1.90
C ALA A 186 2.78 0.58 -1.55
N LEU A 187 2.97 -0.29 -2.55
CA LEU A 187 3.21 -1.72 -2.35
C LEU A 187 4.53 -1.98 -1.61
N ALA A 188 5.61 -1.29 -1.99
CA ALA A 188 6.89 -1.42 -1.33
C ALA A 188 6.82 -1.03 0.15
N VAL A 189 6.13 0.07 0.46
CA VAL A 189 5.91 0.54 1.83
C VAL A 189 4.99 -0.40 2.60
N ALA A 190 3.83 -0.78 2.05
CA ALA A 190 2.89 -1.69 2.70
C ALA A 190 3.52 -3.05 3.08
N GLY A 191 4.48 -3.52 2.28
CA GLY A 191 5.25 -4.75 2.54
C GLY A 191 6.36 -4.61 3.58
N ILE A 192 6.58 -3.42 4.17
CA ILE A 192 7.62 -3.23 5.18
C ILE A 192 7.33 -4.05 6.44
N ARG A 193 8.34 -4.82 6.86
CA ARG A 193 8.38 -5.65 8.04
C ARG A 193 9.80 -5.77 8.55
N ASP A 194 9.92 -6.29 9.76
CA ASP A 194 11.19 -6.74 10.32
C ASP A 194 11.46 -8.21 9.92
N ARG A 195 12.72 -8.53 9.59
CA ARG A 195 13.15 -9.89 9.27
C ARG A 195 13.17 -10.80 10.49
N THR A 196 13.41 -10.24 11.69
CA THR A 196 13.48 -11.00 12.94
C THR A 196 12.13 -11.11 13.64
N TYR A 197 11.10 -10.43 13.12
CA TYR A 197 9.74 -10.36 13.67
C TYR A 197 9.67 -9.80 15.10
N ARG A 198 10.69 -9.07 15.57
CA ARG A 198 10.66 -8.34 16.86
C ARG A 198 9.82 -7.08 16.77
N ILE A 199 9.80 -6.46 15.59
CA ILE A 199 8.96 -5.29 15.29
C ILE A 199 7.82 -5.74 14.38
N GLY A 200 6.60 -5.32 14.69
CA GLY A 200 5.42 -5.64 13.88
C GLY A 200 5.54 -5.19 12.42
N PRO A 201 4.67 -5.68 11.51
CA PRO A 201 4.60 -5.17 10.14
C PRO A 201 4.22 -3.67 10.11
N LEU A 202 4.46 -2.97 9.00
CA LEU A 202 4.12 -1.54 8.86
C LEU A 202 2.69 -1.23 9.33
N ARG A 203 1.75 -2.14 9.09
CA ARG A 203 0.35 -2.04 9.52
C ARG A 203 0.18 -1.65 10.99
N THR A 204 1.04 -2.11 11.90
CA THR A 204 0.95 -1.76 13.35
C THR A 204 1.26 -0.29 13.62
N ASN A 205 1.89 0.40 12.67
CA ASN A 205 2.13 1.84 12.74
C ASN A 205 0.97 2.67 12.15
N LEU A 206 0.07 2.04 11.39
CA LEU A 206 -1.09 2.68 10.76
C LEU A 206 -2.34 2.54 11.59
N GLU A 207 -2.58 1.35 12.14
CA GLU A 207 -3.78 1.05 12.91
C GLU A 207 -3.50 0.16 14.14
N PRO A 208 -4.36 0.22 15.17
CA PRO A 208 -4.15 -0.48 16.41
C PRO A 208 -4.47 -1.97 16.24
N VAL A 209 -3.56 -2.69 15.61
CA VAL A 209 -3.64 -4.15 15.42
C VAL A 209 -2.47 -4.86 16.10
N ALA A 210 -2.68 -6.12 16.44
CA ALA A 210 -1.67 -7.07 16.88
C ALA A 210 -1.77 -8.36 16.06
N VAL A 211 -0.63 -9.05 15.90
CA VAL A 211 -0.57 -10.35 15.21
C VAL A 211 -0.38 -11.44 16.27
N GLU A 212 -1.40 -12.25 16.49
CA GLU A 212 -1.38 -13.36 17.46
C GLU A 212 -1.66 -14.67 16.76
N ARG A 213 -0.76 -15.66 16.85
CA ARG A 213 -0.92 -16.99 16.24
C ARG A 213 -1.39 -16.90 14.77
N GLU A 214 -0.71 -16.06 13.99
CA GLU A 214 -0.99 -15.76 12.57
C GLU A 214 -2.32 -15.03 12.29
N ARG A 215 -3.04 -14.61 13.32
CA ARG A 215 -4.29 -13.86 13.19
C ARG A 215 -4.07 -12.40 13.54
N THR A 216 -4.59 -11.52 12.70
CA THR A 216 -4.64 -10.08 13.01
C THR A 216 -5.86 -9.80 13.88
N ILE A 217 -5.66 -9.14 15.01
CA ILE A 217 -6.71 -8.72 15.94
C ILE A 217 -6.60 -7.24 16.26
N TRP A 218 -7.70 -6.63 16.69
CA TRP A 218 -7.67 -5.26 17.24
C TRP A 218 -6.92 -5.25 18.56
N ALA A 219 -6.03 -4.27 18.72
CA ALA A 219 -5.33 -3.98 19.97
C ALA A 219 -6.03 -2.80 20.68
N GLU A 220 -6.25 -2.90 21.99
CA GLU A 220 -6.88 -1.83 22.78
C GLU A 220 -5.93 -0.66 23.03
N LYS A 221 -4.64 -0.94 23.24
CA LYS A 221 -3.58 0.06 23.48
C LYS A 221 -2.37 -0.28 22.64
N ASN A 222 -2.20 0.43 21.52
CA ASN A 222 -1.00 0.28 20.70
C ASN A 222 -0.31 1.64 20.50
N ARG A 223 0.77 1.88 21.24
CA ARG A 223 1.61 3.10 21.12
C ARG A 223 2.46 3.12 19.84
N ALA A 224 2.46 2.04 19.06
CA ALA A 224 3.17 1.99 17.79
C ALA A 224 2.41 2.74 16.66
N VAL A 225 1.12 3.02 16.84
CA VAL A 225 0.29 3.76 15.89
C VAL A 225 0.71 5.22 15.86
N VAL A 226 1.14 5.69 14.70
CA VAL A 226 1.59 7.07 14.49
C VAL A 226 0.93 7.75 13.29
N TRP A 227 0.27 6.97 12.42
CA TRP A 227 -0.47 7.51 11.29
C TRP A 227 -1.68 8.32 11.75
N ASN A 228 -1.85 9.50 11.17
CA ASN A 228 -2.96 10.41 11.45
C ASN A 228 -3.42 11.15 10.17
N SER A 229 -4.23 12.19 10.31
CA SER A 229 -4.79 12.95 9.18
C SER A 229 -3.83 13.98 8.55
N ALA A 230 -2.54 13.97 8.91
CA ALA A 230 -1.51 14.79 8.26
C ALA A 230 -1.20 14.30 6.85
N ASP A 231 -0.37 15.07 6.12
CA ASP A 231 0.07 14.71 4.78
C ASP A 231 0.94 13.44 4.77
N LEU A 232 1.11 12.88 3.57
CA LEU A 232 1.86 11.64 3.35
C LEU A 232 3.30 11.71 3.87
N SER A 233 3.99 12.82 3.64
CA SER A 233 5.40 12.96 4.03
C SER A 233 5.54 12.99 5.56
N THR A 234 4.63 13.69 6.23
CA THR A 234 4.53 13.72 7.69
C THR A 234 4.29 12.31 8.26
N ASN A 235 3.32 11.58 7.71
CA ASN A 235 2.99 10.23 8.17
C ASN A 235 4.13 9.24 7.93
N PHE A 236 4.73 9.20 6.74
CA PHE A 236 5.86 8.30 6.46
C PHE A 236 7.10 8.62 7.31
N SER A 237 7.39 9.90 7.53
CA SER A 237 8.45 10.31 8.47
C SER A 237 8.15 9.81 9.89
N ALA A 238 6.92 9.97 10.37
CA ALA A 238 6.48 9.49 11.68
C ALA A 238 6.66 7.97 11.83
N VAL A 239 6.21 7.21 10.83
CA VAL A 239 6.37 5.74 10.78
C VAL A 239 7.84 5.35 10.82
N LEU A 240 8.69 5.97 9.99
CA LEU A 240 10.12 5.69 9.98
C LEU A 240 10.76 5.92 11.36
N SER A 241 10.47 7.06 12.00
CA SER A 241 11.03 7.33 13.33
C SER A 241 10.57 6.34 14.38
N ARG A 242 9.28 5.99 14.37
CA ARG A 242 8.75 5.01 15.31
C ARG A 242 9.46 3.67 15.15
N ARG A 243 9.63 3.21 13.90
CA ARG A 243 10.34 1.96 13.61
C ARG A 243 11.79 1.96 14.03
N VAL A 244 12.51 3.08 13.83
CA VAL A 244 13.90 3.21 14.30
C VAL A 244 13.97 3.17 15.82
N MET A 245 13.05 3.85 16.53
CA MET A 245 12.97 3.78 17.98
C MET A 245 12.66 2.36 18.47
N ASP A 246 11.69 1.67 17.85
CA ASP A 246 11.32 0.31 18.20
C ASP A 246 12.49 -0.67 18.01
N ALA A 247 13.28 -0.52 16.94
CA ALA A 247 14.48 -1.32 16.72
C ALA A 247 15.55 -1.10 17.79
N GLN A 248 15.77 0.16 18.20
CA GLN A 248 16.71 0.49 19.28
C GLN A 248 16.27 -0.12 20.62
N HIS A 249 14.98 -0.05 20.94
CA HIS A 249 14.44 -0.64 22.16
C HIS A 249 14.48 -2.17 22.15
N ALA A 250 14.25 -2.81 21.01
CA ALA A 250 14.30 -4.26 20.86
C ALA A 250 15.74 -4.83 20.86
N GLY A 251 16.76 -3.97 20.93
CA GLY A 251 18.16 -4.36 20.79
C GLY A 251 18.41 -5.11 19.48
N ASP A 252 17.60 -4.85 18.45
CA ASP A 252 17.75 -5.51 17.17
C ASP A 252 18.74 -4.72 16.31
N ASP A 253 19.75 -5.44 15.83
CA ASP A 253 20.71 -4.91 14.86
C ASP A 253 20.13 -4.93 13.44
N SER A 254 18.96 -5.53 13.25
CA SER A 254 18.29 -5.58 11.96
C SER A 254 17.70 -4.22 11.58
N HIS A 255 17.73 -3.91 10.28
CA HIS A 255 17.08 -2.72 9.75
C HIS A 255 15.57 -2.95 9.67
N PRO A 256 14.75 -2.12 10.33
CA PRO A 256 13.32 -2.33 10.44
C PRO A 256 12.58 -1.87 9.17
N LEU A 257 13.15 -2.08 7.99
CA LEU A 257 12.68 -1.52 6.71
C LEU A 257 12.66 -2.56 5.58
N PHE A 258 12.69 -3.86 5.93
CA PHE A 258 12.66 -4.93 4.94
C PHE A 258 11.30 -5.06 4.27
N SER A 259 11.31 -5.21 2.95
CA SER A 259 10.12 -5.46 2.13
C SER A 259 10.53 -6.34 0.95
N ARG A 260 9.68 -7.28 0.53
CA ARG A 260 9.96 -8.05 -0.71
C ARG A 260 9.84 -7.15 -1.94
N HIS A 261 8.95 -6.17 -1.88
CA HIS A 261 8.73 -5.20 -2.93
C HIS A 261 9.64 -3.99 -2.73
N ARG A 262 10.26 -3.54 -3.83
CA ARG A 262 11.30 -2.52 -3.81
C ARG A 262 11.00 -1.44 -4.83
N VAL A 263 11.29 -0.20 -4.47
CA VAL A 263 11.10 1.00 -5.28
C VAL A 263 12.34 1.27 -6.13
N SER A 264 12.15 1.66 -7.38
CA SER A 264 13.22 2.17 -8.25
C SER A 264 13.71 3.57 -7.83
N LEU A 265 14.96 3.93 -8.15
CA LEU A 265 15.44 5.31 -7.93
C LEU A 265 14.62 6.35 -8.68
N ASP A 266 14.13 6.01 -9.87
CA ASP A 266 13.33 6.91 -10.70
C ASP A 266 11.98 7.24 -10.03
N THR A 267 11.31 6.24 -9.46
CA THR A 267 10.10 6.43 -8.65
C THR A 267 10.38 7.30 -7.42
N VAL A 268 11.54 7.15 -6.77
CA VAL A 268 11.93 8.02 -5.65
C VAL A 268 12.21 9.45 -6.11
N ALA A 269 12.89 9.64 -7.24
CA ALA A 269 13.15 10.96 -7.81
C ALA A 269 11.84 11.68 -8.15
N THR A 270 10.90 10.99 -8.79
CA THR A 270 9.55 11.49 -9.11
C THR A 270 8.76 11.85 -7.85
N TYR A 271 8.85 11.01 -6.81
CA TYR A 271 8.27 11.34 -5.50
C TYR A 271 8.87 12.63 -4.95
N LEU A 272 10.21 12.73 -4.86
CA LEU A 272 10.89 13.89 -4.29
C LEU A 272 10.64 15.18 -5.07
N ALA A 273 10.43 15.08 -6.39
CA ALA A 273 10.06 16.18 -7.28
C ALA A 273 8.59 16.64 -7.15
N ARG A 274 7.76 15.95 -6.33
CA ARG A 274 6.32 16.21 -6.15
C ARG A 274 5.48 15.95 -7.41
N GLU A 275 5.91 15.02 -8.25
CA GLU A 275 5.19 14.64 -9.47
C GLU A 275 4.28 13.41 -9.27
N LEU A 276 4.30 12.79 -8.07
CA LEU A 276 3.39 11.72 -7.69
C LEU A 276 2.22 12.25 -6.86
N ASP A 277 1.07 11.58 -6.98
CA ASP A 277 -0.12 11.86 -6.18
C ASP A 277 0.02 11.26 -4.76
N ASP A 278 0.33 12.13 -3.80
CA ASP A 278 0.51 11.76 -2.39
C ASP A 278 -0.77 11.17 -1.75
N GLU A 279 -1.95 11.68 -2.13
CA GLU A 279 -3.23 11.19 -1.61
C GLU A 279 -3.49 9.78 -2.13
N ARG A 280 -3.26 9.55 -3.43
CA ARG A 280 -3.38 8.21 -4.03
C ARG A 280 -2.40 7.21 -3.41
N ILE A 281 -1.16 7.60 -3.14
CA ILE A 281 -0.19 6.74 -2.45
C ILE A 281 -0.67 6.39 -1.04
N ALA A 282 -1.23 7.36 -0.29
CA ALA A 282 -1.77 7.12 1.04
C ALA A 282 -2.94 6.12 0.99
N GLU A 283 -3.92 6.35 0.11
CA GLU A 283 -5.08 5.46 -0.04
C GLU A 283 -4.65 4.05 -0.48
N LEU A 284 -3.71 3.94 -1.43
CA LEU A 284 -3.16 2.65 -1.88
C LEU A 284 -2.41 1.93 -0.75
N THR A 285 -1.64 2.66 0.05
CA THR A 285 -0.93 2.09 1.21
C THR A 285 -1.94 1.45 2.17
N TRP A 286 -3.03 2.14 2.49
CA TRP A 286 -4.12 1.63 3.35
C TRP A 286 -4.82 0.40 2.77
N GLY A 287 -4.99 0.33 1.44
CA GLY A 287 -5.54 -0.87 0.79
C GLY A 287 -4.57 -2.05 0.79
N LEU A 288 -3.29 -1.81 0.50
CA LEU A 288 -2.29 -2.85 0.30
C LEU A 288 -1.77 -3.47 1.61
N ILE A 289 -1.86 -2.78 2.75
CA ILE A 289 -1.56 -3.38 4.07
C ILE A 289 -2.52 -4.50 4.48
N LEU A 290 -3.66 -4.64 3.78
CA LEU A 290 -4.64 -5.70 4.00
C LEU A 290 -4.26 -7.00 3.25
N CYS A 291 -3.36 -6.90 2.28
CA CYS A 291 -2.88 -8.00 1.45
C CYS A 291 -1.66 -8.71 2.05
N ASP A 292 -1.51 -9.99 1.73
CA ASP A 292 -0.29 -10.74 1.95
C ASP A 292 0.73 -10.39 0.86
N THR A 293 1.66 -9.52 1.25
CA THR A 293 2.77 -9.06 0.41
C THR A 293 4.01 -9.97 0.52
N LYS A 294 3.96 -11.05 1.30
CA LYS A 294 5.08 -11.99 1.42
C LYS A 294 5.16 -12.90 0.22
N GLU A 295 4.01 -13.42 -0.21
CA GLU A 295 3.91 -14.41 -1.28
C GLU A 295 3.81 -13.77 -2.67
N ALA A 296 3.37 -12.52 -2.75
CA ALA A 296 3.26 -11.78 -4.01
C ALA A 296 4.61 -11.73 -4.75
N GLU A 297 4.60 -12.19 -6.00
CA GLU A 297 5.73 -12.02 -6.88
C GLU A 297 6.02 -10.51 -7.05
N PRO A 298 7.28 -10.07 -7.04
CA PRO A 298 7.59 -8.69 -7.31
C PRO A 298 7.13 -8.35 -8.73
N ALA A 299 6.01 -7.63 -8.80
CA ALA A 299 5.37 -7.08 -10.00
C ALA A 299 6.32 -6.95 -11.20
N ASN A 300 6.12 -7.80 -12.22
CA ASN A 300 6.73 -7.73 -13.53
C ASN A 300 8.22 -7.32 -13.55
N ALA A 301 9.06 -8.08 -12.83
CA ALA A 301 10.51 -7.92 -12.88
C ALA A 301 11.07 -7.93 -14.32
N GLY A 302 10.44 -8.66 -15.24
CA GLY A 302 10.86 -8.77 -16.65
C GLY A 302 10.56 -7.53 -17.50
N ASN A 303 9.43 -6.84 -17.29
CA ASN A 303 9.03 -5.70 -18.13
C ASN A 303 9.52 -4.35 -17.58
N ARG A 304 9.79 -4.28 -16.27
CA ARG A 304 10.40 -3.10 -15.62
C ARG A 304 11.91 -3.02 -15.87
N ALA A 305 12.58 -4.15 -16.06
CA ALA A 305 14.02 -4.23 -16.35
C ALA A 305 14.46 -3.31 -17.51
N SER A 306 13.65 -3.20 -18.56
CA SER A 306 13.96 -2.40 -19.76
C SER A 306 14.01 -0.89 -19.51
N ARG A 307 13.28 -0.38 -18.51
CA ARG A 307 13.32 1.05 -18.13
C ARG A 307 14.46 1.38 -17.17
N ASP A 308 15.06 0.37 -16.57
CA ASP A 308 15.93 0.56 -15.42
C ASP A 308 17.39 0.89 -15.77
N ASP A 309 17.78 0.67 -17.03
CA ASP A 309 19.07 1.09 -17.58
C ASP A 309 19.03 2.50 -18.17
N MET A 310 17.86 3.14 -18.21
CA MET A 310 17.73 4.54 -18.60
C MET A 310 18.28 5.47 -17.50
N PRO A 311 18.82 6.65 -17.88
CA PRO A 311 19.11 7.72 -16.94
C PRO A 311 17.85 8.08 -16.13
N LEU A 312 18.04 8.58 -14.91
CA LEU A 312 16.94 9.12 -14.12
C LEU A 312 16.24 10.24 -14.90
N GLU A 313 14.90 10.20 -14.98
CA GLU A 313 14.13 11.25 -15.65
C GLU A 313 14.26 12.59 -14.91
N LEU A 314 14.39 12.53 -13.59
CA LEU A 314 14.47 13.68 -12.70
C LEU A 314 15.70 13.61 -11.79
N PRO A 315 16.34 14.74 -11.47
CA PRO A 315 17.49 14.78 -10.59
C PRO A 315 17.10 14.46 -9.13
N LEU A 316 17.95 13.69 -8.44
CA LEU A 316 17.81 13.47 -7.01
C LEU A 316 18.36 14.67 -6.22
N PRO A 317 17.66 15.15 -5.18
CA PRO A 317 18.21 16.11 -4.22
C PRO A 317 19.49 15.54 -3.59
N ARG A 318 20.60 16.29 -3.65
CA ARG A 318 21.94 15.78 -3.26
C ARG A 318 21.96 15.18 -1.84
N ALA A 319 21.27 15.80 -0.89
CA ALA A 319 21.18 15.32 0.48
C ALA A 319 20.57 13.91 0.59
N TRP A 320 19.58 13.56 -0.24
CA TRP A 320 18.84 12.32 -0.07
C TRP A 320 19.69 11.05 -0.29
N PRO A 321 20.47 10.90 -1.38
CA PRO A 321 21.36 9.75 -1.56
C PRO A 321 22.33 9.53 -0.40
N LEU A 322 22.93 10.60 0.13
CA LEU A 322 23.83 10.54 1.28
C LEU A 322 23.12 9.99 2.52
N LEU A 323 21.98 10.59 2.86
CA LEU A 323 21.18 10.21 4.03
C LEU A 323 20.66 8.78 3.89
N LYS A 324 20.22 8.38 2.70
CA LYS A 324 19.64 7.06 2.44
C LYS A 324 20.59 5.92 2.73
N LEU A 325 21.91 6.10 2.58
CA LEU A 325 22.91 5.07 2.92
C LEU A 325 22.85 4.61 4.38
N LEU A 326 22.35 5.45 5.31
CA LEU A 326 22.19 5.10 6.73
C LEU A 326 20.87 4.40 7.05
N PHE A 327 19.92 4.40 6.10
CA PHE A 327 18.58 3.85 6.22
C PHE A 327 18.33 2.76 5.16
N LEU A 328 19.39 2.08 4.73
CA LEU A 328 19.30 0.93 3.84
C LEU A 328 18.89 -0.30 4.62
N ASP A 329 17.98 -1.09 4.09
CA ASP A 329 17.68 -2.41 4.61
C ASP A 329 18.60 -3.45 3.96
N LEU A 330 19.77 -3.67 4.58
CA LEU A 330 20.70 -4.72 4.17
C LEU A 330 20.69 -5.85 5.20
N PRO A 331 20.55 -7.12 4.79
CA PRO A 331 20.68 -8.24 5.71
C PRO A 331 22.12 -8.32 6.24
N LYS A 332 22.31 -8.89 7.44
CA LYS A 332 23.67 -9.11 7.99
C LYS A 332 24.54 -9.99 7.09
N ASN A 333 23.92 -10.98 6.45
CA ASN A 333 24.60 -11.88 5.50
C ASN A 333 24.34 -11.40 4.08
N ARG A 334 25.41 -11.24 3.29
CA ARG A 334 25.32 -10.85 1.87
C ARG A 334 24.62 -11.95 1.08
N PRO A 335 23.50 -11.66 0.39
CA PRO A 335 22.92 -12.65 -0.52
C PRO A 335 23.86 -12.89 -1.71
N PRO A 336 23.93 -14.11 -2.27
CA PRO A 336 24.79 -14.41 -3.42
C PRO A 336 24.52 -13.49 -4.62
N SER A 337 23.24 -13.13 -4.81
CA SER A 337 22.75 -12.22 -5.85
C SER A 337 22.87 -10.74 -5.50
N SER A 338 23.61 -10.37 -4.44
CA SER A 338 23.76 -8.96 -4.06
C SER A 338 24.51 -8.18 -5.15
N PRO A 339 23.91 -7.13 -5.73
CA PRO A 339 24.55 -6.29 -6.74
C PRO A 339 25.52 -5.27 -6.13
N VAL A 340 25.63 -5.21 -4.79
CA VAL A 340 26.60 -4.39 -4.06
C VAL A 340 27.89 -5.21 -3.88
N SER A 341 29.05 -4.62 -4.15
CA SER A 341 30.35 -5.29 -3.97
C SER A 341 30.54 -5.79 -2.53
N PRO A 342 31.23 -6.92 -2.31
CA PRO A 342 31.42 -7.52 -0.98
C PRO A 342 31.88 -6.53 0.09
N GLU A 343 32.95 -5.77 -0.18
CA GLU A 343 33.55 -4.81 0.77
C GLU A 343 32.58 -3.69 1.17
N LEU A 344 31.86 -3.16 0.18
CA LEU A 344 30.88 -2.10 0.41
C LEU A 344 29.67 -2.62 1.18
N PHE A 345 29.23 -3.84 0.88
CA PHE A 345 28.13 -4.48 1.60
C PHE A 345 28.47 -4.68 3.08
N GLU A 346 29.67 -5.20 3.37
CA GLU A 346 30.16 -5.42 4.74
C GLU A 346 30.17 -4.12 5.55
N LYS A 347 30.60 -3.01 4.94
CA LYS A 347 30.54 -1.70 5.61
C LYS A 347 29.11 -1.20 5.82
N LEU A 348 28.25 -1.29 4.79
CA LEU A 348 26.90 -0.73 4.83
C LEU A 348 25.94 -1.51 5.73
N CYS A 349 26.04 -2.84 5.81
CA CYS A 349 25.10 -3.65 6.60
C CYS A 349 25.24 -3.43 8.12
N HIS A 350 26.34 -2.84 8.57
CA HIS A 350 26.57 -2.49 9.98
C HIS A 350 26.16 -1.06 10.36
N ILE A 351 25.80 -0.23 9.39
CA ILE A 351 25.41 1.17 9.65
C ILE A 351 23.99 1.20 10.21
N ARG A 352 23.84 1.66 11.45
CA ARG A 352 22.53 1.79 12.09
C ARG A 352 21.89 3.14 11.74
N PRO A 353 20.55 3.18 11.51
CA PRO A 353 19.80 4.42 11.41
C PRO A 353 20.01 5.31 12.65
N ASP A 354 20.30 6.60 12.43
CA ASP A 354 20.49 7.58 13.50
C ASP A 354 19.21 8.43 13.67
N PRO A 355 18.48 8.34 14.80
CA PRO A 355 17.28 9.13 15.04
C PRO A 355 17.52 10.64 14.98
N ALA A 356 18.74 11.10 15.28
CA ALA A 356 19.06 12.52 15.24
C ALA A 356 18.90 13.08 13.82
N ILE A 357 19.17 12.29 12.77
CA ILE A 357 18.94 12.71 11.38
C ILE A 357 17.46 13.01 11.14
N LEU A 358 16.57 12.15 11.62
CA LEU A 358 15.12 12.35 11.46
C LEU A 358 14.63 13.56 12.26
N ALA A 359 15.20 13.81 13.44
CA ALA A 359 14.90 15.02 14.23
C ALA A 359 15.33 16.30 13.49
N GLN A 360 16.55 16.32 12.91
CA GLN A 360 17.05 17.47 12.14
C GLN A 360 16.20 17.72 10.88
N LEU A 361 15.87 16.68 10.12
CA LEU A 361 15.03 16.82 8.92
C LEU A 361 13.63 17.35 9.25
N ARG A 362 13.04 16.94 10.38
CA ARG A 362 11.74 17.49 10.85
C ARG A 362 11.83 18.93 11.31
N ALA A 363 12.98 19.37 11.82
CA ALA A 363 13.24 20.77 12.11
C ALA A 363 13.47 21.60 10.82
N GLY A 364 13.61 20.95 9.67
CA GLY A 364 13.99 21.60 8.41
C GLY A 364 15.50 21.79 8.25
N ASP A 365 16.32 21.27 9.17
CA ASP A 365 17.77 21.40 9.17
C ASP A 365 18.43 20.23 8.40
N VAL A 366 18.29 20.27 7.08
CA VAL A 366 18.95 19.32 6.16
C VAL A 366 20.49 19.35 6.29
N PRO A 367 21.16 20.51 6.44
CA PRO A 367 22.61 20.56 6.60
C PRO A 367 23.10 19.81 7.84
N SER A 368 22.47 19.98 9.00
CA SER A 368 22.83 19.23 10.21
C SER A 368 22.61 17.73 10.05
N ALA A 369 21.52 17.32 9.39
CA ALA A 369 21.28 15.92 9.05
C ALA A 369 22.43 15.34 8.18
N CYS A 370 22.88 16.08 7.17
CA CYS A 370 23.97 15.66 6.29
C CYS A 370 25.31 15.54 7.04
N ARG A 371 25.63 16.50 7.93
CA ARG A 371 26.84 16.44 8.76
C ARG A 371 26.88 15.19 9.65
N ILE A 372 25.74 14.84 10.26
CA ILE A 372 25.61 13.59 11.03
C ILE A 372 25.88 12.37 10.14
N ALA A 373 25.28 12.35 8.93
CA ALA A 373 25.47 11.25 7.98
C ALA A 373 26.92 11.10 7.53
N VAL A 374 27.61 12.19 7.16
CA VAL A 374 29.02 12.17 6.77
C VAL A 374 29.88 11.58 7.88
N ARG A 375 29.70 12.03 9.12
CA ARG A 375 30.45 11.53 10.28
C ARG A 375 30.24 10.04 10.49
N ARG A 376 28.99 9.56 10.38
CA ARG A 376 28.64 8.14 10.53
C ARG A 376 29.22 7.27 9.42
N LEU A 377 29.16 7.73 8.17
CA LEU A 377 29.74 7.01 7.03
C LEU A 377 31.27 6.91 7.14
N ARG A 378 31.95 7.98 7.57
CA ARG A 378 33.39 7.95 7.83
C ARG A 378 33.77 7.01 8.97
N ALA A 379 32.98 6.99 10.05
CA ALA A 379 33.18 6.03 11.14
C ALA A 379 33.02 4.56 10.68
N ALA A 380 32.20 4.31 9.65
CA ALA A 380 32.08 3.01 8.99
C ALA A 380 33.15 2.75 7.91
N GLY A 381 34.16 3.63 7.78
CA GLY A 381 35.24 3.48 6.80
C GLY A 381 34.83 3.78 5.36
N LEU A 382 33.74 4.52 5.15
CA LEU A 382 33.30 5.02 3.84
C LEU A 382 33.70 6.49 3.68
N GLN A 383 33.94 6.93 2.45
CA GLN A 383 34.40 8.29 2.15
C GLN A 383 33.36 9.03 1.31
N PRO A 384 32.44 9.79 1.92
CA PRO A 384 31.48 10.62 1.19
C PRO A 384 32.17 11.73 0.39
N LEU A 385 31.69 11.97 -0.84
CA LEU A 385 32.09 13.08 -1.70
C LEU A 385 31.37 14.38 -1.28
N PRO A 386 31.91 15.58 -1.53
CA PRO A 386 33.27 15.83 -1.96
C PRO A 386 34.24 15.58 -0.80
N THR A 387 35.33 14.86 -1.09
CA THR A 387 36.44 14.71 -0.13
C THR A 387 37.30 15.97 -0.17
N ALA A 388 37.79 16.44 0.98
CA ALA A 388 38.78 17.52 1.00
C ALA A 388 40.00 17.14 0.16
N ARG A 389 40.51 18.11 -0.63
CA ARG A 389 41.80 17.94 -1.31
C ARG A 389 42.90 17.87 -0.26
N SER A 390 43.99 17.16 -0.56
CA SER A 390 45.15 17.06 0.33
C SER A 390 45.64 18.45 0.73
N GLY A 391 45.52 18.81 2.01
CA GLY A 391 45.93 20.10 2.56
C GLY A 391 44.78 21.07 2.92
N GLU A 392 43.54 20.78 2.53
CA GLU A 392 42.36 21.58 2.89
C GLU A 392 41.61 20.97 4.10
N ARG A 393 41.01 21.82 4.95
CA ARG A 393 40.13 21.35 6.04
C ARG A 393 38.95 20.59 5.44
N SER A 394 38.53 19.50 6.08
CA SER A 394 37.31 18.78 5.71
C SER A 394 36.12 19.74 5.70
N HIS A 395 35.60 20.05 4.51
CA HIS A 395 34.36 20.79 4.37
C HIS A 395 33.18 19.85 4.66
N ASP A 396 32.94 19.57 5.94
CA ASP A 396 31.72 18.85 6.37
C ASP A 396 30.46 19.63 5.96
N ASP A 397 30.60 20.94 5.73
CA ASP A 397 29.56 21.85 5.23
C ASP A 397 29.37 21.79 3.70
N ALA A 398 30.12 20.97 2.96
CA ALA A 398 29.99 20.89 1.49
C ALA A 398 28.66 20.27 1.02
N TRP A 399 27.91 19.65 1.94
CA TRP A 399 26.56 19.14 1.72
C TRP A 399 25.46 20.14 2.10
N ASP A 400 25.82 21.38 2.42
CA ASP A 400 24.88 22.46 2.73
C ASP A 400 24.15 22.91 1.45
N ASP A 401 22.98 22.32 1.20
CA ASP A 401 22.06 22.79 0.17
C ASP A 401 21.05 23.76 0.83
N THR A 402 21.48 25.02 0.97
CA THR A 402 20.70 26.14 1.52
C THR A 402 19.39 26.42 0.77
N ARG A 403 19.12 25.71 -0.34
CA ARG A 403 17.87 25.79 -1.11
C ARG A 403 16.79 24.81 -0.64
N CYS A 404 17.07 23.93 0.32
CA CYS A 404 16.06 23.02 0.86
C CYS A 404 15.14 23.74 1.85
N ASN A 405 13.89 23.99 1.44
CA ASN A 405 12.86 24.48 2.37
C ASN A 405 12.37 23.36 3.31
N HIS A 406 11.64 23.74 4.37
CA HIS A 406 11.14 22.81 5.39
C HIS A 406 10.32 21.66 4.77
N ALA A 407 9.44 21.95 3.81
CA ALA A 407 8.61 20.94 3.18
C ALA A 407 9.42 19.93 2.34
N THR A 408 10.54 20.35 1.74
CA THR A 408 11.51 19.47 1.09
C THR A 408 12.21 18.56 2.10
N ALA A 409 12.57 19.07 3.28
CA ALA A 409 13.21 18.29 4.34
C ALA A 409 12.32 17.14 4.85
N TRP A 410 11.02 17.41 5.05
CA TRP A 410 10.04 16.38 5.43
C TRP A 410 9.85 15.33 4.34
N ARG A 411 9.84 15.73 3.07
CA ARG A 411 9.73 14.81 1.93
C ARG A 411 10.98 13.94 1.78
N ILE A 412 12.16 14.49 2.03
CA ILE A 412 13.42 13.73 2.14
C ILE A 412 13.31 12.72 3.28
N ALA A 413 12.84 13.13 4.47
CA ALA A 413 12.68 12.23 5.62
C ALA A 413 11.71 11.07 5.33
N ALA A 414 10.58 11.36 4.68
CA ALA A 414 9.64 10.34 4.24
C ALA A 414 10.27 9.35 3.27
N ALA A 415 11.02 9.83 2.27
CA ALA A 415 11.65 8.99 1.27
C ALA A 415 12.76 8.07 1.84
N LEU A 416 13.27 8.34 3.04
CA LEU A 416 14.18 7.41 3.73
C LEU A 416 13.49 6.09 4.12
N LEU A 417 12.15 6.07 4.25
CA LEU A 417 11.36 4.87 4.53
C LEU A 417 11.37 3.87 3.35
N PHE A 418 11.57 4.35 2.12
CA PHE A 418 11.34 3.56 0.92
C PHE A 418 12.38 2.43 0.75
N PRO A 419 11.95 1.17 0.63
CA PRO A 419 12.88 0.05 0.40
C PRO A 419 13.36 0.05 -1.05
N LEU A 420 14.68 0.16 -1.26
CA LEU A 420 15.25 0.28 -2.61
C LEU A 420 15.61 -1.06 -3.23
N ARG A 421 15.64 -1.10 -4.56
CA ARG A 421 16.18 -2.24 -5.31
C ARG A 421 17.69 -2.37 -5.07
N GLY A 422 18.21 -3.59 -5.06
CA GLY A 422 19.64 -3.80 -4.76
C GLY A 422 20.58 -3.03 -5.68
N ARG A 423 20.35 -3.04 -6.99
CA ARG A 423 21.22 -2.37 -7.97
C ARG A 423 21.21 -0.84 -7.82
N ASP A 424 20.10 -0.31 -7.35
CA ASP A 424 19.89 1.12 -7.12
C ASP A 424 20.70 1.59 -5.90
N ILE A 425 20.93 0.70 -4.92
CA ILE A 425 21.88 0.95 -3.83
C ILE A 425 23.29 1.12 -4.38
N SER A 426 23.71 0.28 -5.34
CA SER A 426 25.03 0.43 -5.99
C SER A 426 25.15 1.77 -6.73
N LYS A 427 24.11 2.16 -7.49
CA LYS A 427 24.04 3.49 -8.14
C LYS A 427 24.17 4.63 -7.11
N LEU A 428 23.43 4.58 -6.00
CA LEU A 428 23.55 5.59 -4.94
C LEU A 428 24.96 5.70 -4.37
N CYS A 429 25.60 4.56 -4.12
CA CYS A 429 26.97 4.55 -3.61
C CYS A 429 27.94 5.22 -4.59
N THR A 430 27.81 4.98 -5.90
CA THR A 430 28.65 5.66 -6.91
C THR A 430 28.40 7.17 -6.99
N MET A 431 27.20 7.65 -6.64
CA MET A 431 26.87 9.07 -6.65
C MET A 431 27.49 9.83 -5.47
N VAL A 432 27.60 9.20 -4.29
CA VAL A 432 27.97 9.91 -3.05
C VAL A 432 29.24 9.43 -2.38
N LEU A 433 29.78 8.27 -2.75
CA LEU A 433 31.00 7.74 -2.17
C LEU A 433 32.14 7.79 -3.17
N ARG A 434 33.35 8.04 -2.68
CA ARG A 434 34.56 7.80 -3.45
C ARG A 434 34.67 6.31 -3.77
N PRO A 435 35.05 5.92 -5.01
CA PRO A 435 35.33 4.53 -5.33
C PRO A 435 36.32 3.95 -4.31
N LEU A 436 36.00 2.79 -3.75
CA LEU A 436 36.94 2.05 -2.93
C LEU A 436 38.14 1.71 -3.82
N GLN A 437 39.33 2.17 -3.42
CA GLN A 437 40.56 1.73 -4.08
C GLN A 437 40.74 0.27 -3.70
N LEU A 438 40.44 -0.64 -4.64
CA LEU A 438 40.86 -2.02 -4.54
C LEU A 438 42.39 -1.98 -4.54
N ASN A 439 43.00 -2.20 -3.38
CA ASN A 439 44.42 -2.54 -3.34
C ASN A 439 44.52 -3.87 -4.08
N ASN A 440 44.97 -3.84 -5.34
CA ASN A 440 45.45 -5.05 -5.99
C ASN A 440 46.56 -5.62 -5.10
N PRO A 441 46.58 -6.94 -4.84
CA PRO A 441 47.62 -7.59 -4.06
C PRO A 441 49.01 -7.39 -4.66
#